data_AF-T2JK16-F1
#
_entry.id   AF-T2JK16-F1
#
_cell.length_a   1.000
_cell.length_b   1.000
_cell.length_c   1.000
_cell.angle_alpha   90.00
_cell.angle_beta   90.00
_cell.angle_gamma   90.00
#
_symmetry.space_group_name_H-M   'P 1'
#
loop_
_entity.id
_entity.type
_entity.pdbx_description
1 polymer ?
#
loop_
_entity_poly.entity_id
_entity_poly.type
_entity_poly.pdbx_seq_one_letter_code
_entity_poly.pdbx_strand_id
1 'polypeptide(L)'
;MNHFYSRPEDLPPRNPVDDSLQRNLDQAITGYFYETCDHLTQRVLSRGGWYVTTCGTALTLVIICVDRRHNWDVLKYMSSLGKYLKEFAPTTNIRIYPPPGDGTSLQMTFKMPMMSE
;
A
#
# COMPACT_ATOMS: atom_id res chain seq x y z
N MET A 1 -43.15 17.79 -0.38
CA MET A 1 -41.68 17.76 -0.22
C MET A 1 -41.39 17.15 1.14
N ASN A 2 -40.96 15.90 1.19
CA ASN A 2 -40.69 15.20 2.45
C ASN A 2 -39.28 15.57 2.94
N HIS A 3 -39.22 16.40 3.97
CA HIS A 3 -37.98 16.67 4.70
C HIS A 3 -37.69 15.47 5.62
N PHE A 4 -36.81 14.57 5.19
CA PHE A 4 -36.19 13.59 6.06
C PHE A 4 -35.18 14.31 6.97
N TYR A 5 -35.67 14.83 8.10
CA TYR A 5 -34.80 15.17 9.23
C TYR A 5 -34.36 13.87 9.87
N SER A 6 -33.25 13.30 9.41
CA SER A 6 -32.60 12.18 10.10
C SER A 6 -32.20 12.65 11.50
N ARG A 7 -32.52 11.86 12.52
CA ARG A 7 -32.12 12.17 13.90
C ARG A 7 -30.59 12.22 13.97
N PRO A 8 -30.00 12.94 14.94
CA PRO A 8 -28.53 12.97 15.09
C PRO A 8 -27.88 11.59 15.21
N GLU A 9 -28.67 10.60 15.63
CA GLU A 9 -28.30 9.19 15.80
C GLU A 9 -28.27 8.41 14.46
N ASP A 10 -29.03 8.87 13.47
CA ASP A 10 -29.07 8.31 12.11
C ASP A 10 -28.04 8.98 11.19
N LEU A 11 -27.26 9.94 11.69
CA LEU A 11 -26.17 10.56 10.94
C LEU A 11 -24.96 9.60 10.91
N PRO A 12 -24.30 9.44 9.75
CA PRO A 12 -23.05 8.70 9.71
C PRO A 12 -22.03 9.35 10.69
N PRO A 13 -21.19 8.55 11.35
CA PRO A 13 -20.20 9.07 12.28
C PRO A 13 -19.36 10.17 11.62
N ARG A 14 -19.14 11.27 12.35
CA ARG A 14 -18.46 12.47 11.85
C ARG A 14 -17.03 12.19 11.37
N ASN A 15 -16.41 11.13 11.87
CA ASN A 15 -15.18 10.58 11.32
C ASN A 15 -15.51 9.40 10.40
N PRO A 16 -15.19 9.50 9.10
CA PRO A 16 -15.60 8.52 8.10
C PRO A 16 -14.90 7.16 8.25
N VAL A 17 -13.77 7.10 8.98
CA VAL A 17 -13.04 5.86 9.28
C VAL A 17 -12.50 5.95 10.70
N ASP A 18 -12.74 4.91 11.50
CA ASP A 18 -12.12 4.74 12.81
C ASP A 18 -10.62 4.40 12.60
N ASP A 19 -9.71 5.15 13.22
CA ASP A 19 -8.26 4.93 13.10
C ASP A 19 -7.87 3.49 13.46
N SER A 20 -8.61 2.86 14.37
CA SER A 20 -8.40 1.47 14.74
C SER A 20 -8.77 0.51 13.60
N LEU A 21 -9.88 0.76 12.89
CA LEU A 21 -10.31 -0.01 11.73
C LEU A 21 -9.30 0.11 10.58
N GLN A 22 -8.82 1.32 10.32
CA GLN A 22 -7.81 1.59 9.29
C GLN A 22 -6.52 0.80 9.55
N ARG A 23 -6.03 0.79 10.80
CA ARG A 23 -4.83 0.03 11.19
C ARG A 23 -5.02 -1.47 11.04
N ASN A 24 -6.18 -1.99 11.43
CA ASN A 24 -6.49 -3.41 11.26
C ASN A 24 -6.53 -3.80 9.77
N LEU A 25 -7.11 -2.94 8.93
CA LEU A 25 -7.13 -3.14 7.48
C LEU A 25 -5.71 -3.16 6.90
N ASP A 26 -4.90 -2.16 7.23
CA ASP A 26 -3.51 -2.05 6.76
C ASP A 26 -2.68 -3.27 7.21
N GLN A 27 -2.88 -3.75 8.44
CA GLN A 27 -2.21 -4.97 8.94
C GLN A 27 -2.67 -6.23 8.22
N ALA A 28 -3.98 -6.40 8.01
CA ALA A 28 -4.53 -7.55 7.29
C ALA A 28 -4.02 -7.59 5.84
N ILE A 29 -4.07 -6.46 5.12
CA ILE A 29 -3.57 -6.36 3.76
C ILE A 29 -2.07 -6.63 3.70
N THR A 30 -1.29 -6.12 4.65
CA THR A 30 0.14 -6.39 4.74
C THR A 30 0.40 -7.91 4.84
N GLY A 31 -0.36 -8.63 5.67
CA GLY A 31 -0.27 -10.08 5.79
C GLY A 31 -0.58 -10.80 4.47
N TYR A 32 -1.76 -10.53 3.89
CA TYR A 32 -2.17 -11.13 2.62
C TYR A 32 -1.19 -10.82 1.49
N PHE A 33 -0.69 -9.59 1.41
CA PHE A 33 0.29 -9.20 0.41
C PHE A 33 1.57 -10.05 0.51
N TYR A 34 2.07 -10.29 1.74
CA TYR A 34 3.26 -11.12 1.93
C TYR A 34 3.02 -12.57 1.49
N GLU A 35 1.86 -13.13 1.80
CA GLU A 35 1.49 -14.51 1.45
C GLU A 35 1.33 -14.71 -0.06
N THR A 36 0.82 -13.71 -0.78
CA THR A 36 0.68 -13.74 -2.25
C THR A 36 2.04 -13.63 -2.98
N CYS A 37 3.04 -13.01 -2.35
CA CYS A 37 4.37 -12.86 -2.94
C CYS A 37 5.09 -14.21 -3.08
N ASP A 38 5.89 -14.38 -4.13
CA ASP A 38 6.76 -15.54 -4.28
C ASP A 38 7.92 -15.56 -3.27
N HIS A 39 8.53 -16.73 -3.06
CA HIS A 39 9.60 -16.91 -2.08
C HIS A 39 10.80 -15.97 -2.27
N LEU A 40 11.10 -15.54 -3.51
CA LEU A 40 12.20 -14.61 -3.76
C LEU A 40 11.83 -13.19 -3.31
N THR A 41 10.62 -12.72 -3.66
CA THR A 41 10.11 -11.42 -3.21
C THR A 41 9.98 -11.38 -1.68
N GLN A 42 9.44 -12.45 -1.07
CA GLN A 42 9.35 -12.58 0.39
C GLN A 42 10.73 -12.49 1.07
N ARG A 43 11.76 -13.11 0.49
CA ARG A 43 13.13 -13.05 1.01
C ARG A 43 13.69 -11.63 0.96
N VAL A 44 13.46 -10.90 -0.14
CA VAL A 44 13.91 -9.51 -0.25
C VAL A 44 13.20 -8.63 0.77
N LEU A 45 11.88 -8.73 0.86
CA LEU A 45 11.08 -7.96 1.82
C LEU A 45 11.48 -8.25 3.28
N SER A 46 11.75 -9.51 3.62
CA SER A 46 12.16 -9.91 4.98
C SER A 46 13.47 -9.28 5.45
N ARG A 47 14.30 -8.79 4.52
CA ARG A 47 15.62 -8.24 4.83
C ARG A 47 15.55 -6.78 5.31
N GLY A 48 14.43 -6.08 5.12
CA GLY A 48 14.24 -4.72 5.62
C GLY A 48 12.85 -4.46 6.18
N GLY A 49 12.57 -3.19 6.45
CA GLY A 49 11.26 -2.77 6.94
C GLY A 49 10.33 -2.49 5.77
N TRP A 50 9.11 -3.00 5.82
CA TRP A 50 8.11 -2.69 4.81
C TRP A 50 6.70 -2.78 5.41
N TYR A 51 5.75 -2.07 4.80
CA TYR A 51 4.34 -2.12 5.18
C TYR A 51 3.48 -1.65 4.01
N VAL A 52 2.21 -2.06 4.03
CA VAL A 52 1.21 -1.57 3.08
C VAL A 52 0.27 -0.63 3.81
N THR A 53 -0.07 0.48 3.18
CA THR A 53 -1.08 1.41 3.69
C THR A 53 -2.11 1.75 2.62
N THR A 54 -3.37 1.78 3.03
CA THR A 54 -4.49 2.23 2.22
C THR A 54 -4.84 3.70 2.49
N CYS A 55 -4.04 4.41 3.27
CA CYS A 55 -4.25 5.83 3.55
C CYS A 55 -4.17 6.67 2.26
N GLY A 56 -5.34 7.10 1.76
CA GLY A 56 -5.49 7.96 0.60
C GLY A 56 -6.33 7.32 -0.51
N THR A 57 -6.06 7.70 -1.77
CA THR A 57 -6.81 7.23 -2.94
C THR A 57 -6.25 5.96 -3.58
N ALA A 58 -5.16 5.41 -3.04
CA ALA A 58 -4.41 4.32 -3.65
C ALA A 58 -3.70 3.47 -2.61
N LEU A 59 -3.64 2.17 -2.86
CA LEU A 59 -2.88 1.22 -2.06
C LEU A 59 -1.38 1.49 -2.20
N THR A 60 -0.70 1.81 -1.11
CA THR A 60 0.71 2.20 -1.14
C THR A 60 1.58 1.19 -0.39
N LEU A 61 2.49 0.53 -1.10
CA LEU A 61 3.56 -0.26 -0.51
C LEU A 61 4.73 0.65 -0.18
N VAL A 62 5.14 0.65 1.09
CA VAL A 62 6.32 1.36 1.56
C VAL A 62 7.41 0.36 1.90
N ILE A 63 8.60 0.56 1.35
CA ILE A 63 9.78 -0.27 1.58
C ILE A 63 10.91 0.62 2.08
N ILE A 64 11.52 0.23 3.19
CA ILE A 64 12.64 0.90 3.85
C ILE A 64 13.88 0.03 3.65
N CYS A 65 14.81 0.52 2.83
CA CYS A 65 16.02 -0.20 2.50
C CYS A 65 17.08 -0.03 3.60
N VAL A 66 17.62 -1.15 4.08
CA VAL A 66 18.68 -1.21 5.09
C VAL A 66 20.04 -0.78 4.52
N ASP A 67 20.33 -1.12 3.26
CA ASP A 67 21.61 -0.90 2.61
C ASP A 67 21.47 -0.77 1.08
N ARG A 68 22.52 -0.27 0.39
CA ARG A 68 22.52 -0.10 -1.07
C ARG A 68 22.20 -1.39 -1.82
N ARG A 69 22.72 -2.53 -1.37
CA ARG A 69 22.47 -3.81 -2.05
C ARG A 69 21.01 -4.20 -1.90
N HIS A 70 20.43 -4.02 -0.72
CA HIS A 70 19.00 -4.24 -0.53
C HIS A 70 18.14 -3.34 -1.42
N ASN A 71 18.51 -2.06 -1.60
CA ASN A 71 17.82 -1.17 -2.53
C ASN A 71 17.84 -1.71 -3.97
N TRP A 72 19.02 -2.11 -4.46
CA TRP A 72 19.15 -2.73 -5.78
C TRP A 72 18.36 -4.03 -5.93
N ASP A 73 18.33 -4.85 -4.88
CA ASP A 73 17.53 -6.07 -4.87
C ASP A 73 16.04 -5.73 -4.99
N VAL A 74 15.51 -4.80 -4.18
CA VAL A 74 14.11 -4.33 -4.28
C VAL A 74 13.78 -3.80 -5.67
N LEU A 75 14.67 -2.99 -6.26
CA LEU A 75 14.47 -2.42 -7.60
C LEU A 75 14.30 -3.50 -8.67
N LYS A 76 15.02 -4.63 -8.56
CA LYS A 76 14.88 -5.76 -9.51
C LYS A 76 13.52 -6.43 -9.42
N TYR A 77 12.92 -6.48 -8.24
CA TYR A 77 11.60 -7.10 -8.01
C TYR A 77 10.43 -6.10 -8.12
N MET A 78 10.68 -4.83 -8.47
CA MET A 78 9.62 -3.82 -8.59
C MET A 78 8.49 -4.22 -9.53
N SER A 79 8.80 -4.84 -10.66
CA SER A 79 7.79 -5.30 -11.61
C SER A 79 6.88 -6.38 -11.01
N SER A 80 7.45 -7.32 -10.25
CA SER A 80 6.70 -8.36 -9.55
C SER A 80 5.84 -7.78 -8.43
N LEU A 81 6.42 -6.90 -7.60
CA LEU A 81 5.69 -6.19 -6.54
C LEU A 81 4.51 -5.39 -7.10
N GLY A 82 4.72 -4.67 -8.22
CA GLY A 82 3.65 -3.94 -8.90
C GLY A 82 2.56 -4.86 -9.47
N LYS A 83 2.91 -6.08 -9.88
CA LYS A 83 1.92 -7.09 -10.32
C LYS A 83 1.09 -7.59 -9.14
N TYR A 84 1.72 -7.94 -8.02
CA TYR A 84 1.01 -8.40 -6.83
C TYR A 84 0.10 -7.32 -6.25
N LEU A 85 0.58 -6.07 -6.16
CA LEU A 85 -0.24 -4.96 -5.65
C LEU A 85 -1.49 -4.71 -6.49
N LYS A 86 -1.41 -4.92 -7.80
CA LYS A 86 -2.56 -4.75 -8.72
C LYS A 86 -3.68 -5.75 -8.46
N GLU A 87 -3.42 -6.88 -7.80
CA GLU A 87 -4.47 -7.84 -7.43
C GLU A 87 -5.35 -7.31 -6.29
N PHE A 88 -4.85 -6.35 -5.50
CA PHE A 88 -5.56 -5.77 -4.37
C PHE A 88 -6.30 -4.47 -4.73
N ALA A 89 -5.74 -3.64 -5.64
CA ALA A 89 -6.35 -2.36 -5.99
C ALA A 89 -6.02 -1.91 -7.44
N PRO A 90 -6.94 -1.16 -8.09
CA PRO A 90 -6.73 -0.65 -9.45
C PRO A 90 -5.69 0.47 -9.52
N THR A 91 -5.51 1.23 -8.42
CA THR A 91 -4.48 2.26 -8.28
C THR A 91 -3.57 1.88 -7.13
N THR A 92 -2.30 1.69 -7.44
CA THR A 92 -1.28 1.27 -6.47
C THR A 92 -0.06 2.17 -6.56
N ASN A 93 0.63 2.36 -5.45
CA ASN A 93 1.87 3.09 -5.35
C ASN A 93 2.93 2.23 -4.69
N ILE A 94 4.17 2.37 -5.14
CA ILE A 94 5.34 1.80 -4.46
C ILE A 94 6.24 2.97 -4.08
N ARG A 95 6.58 3.06 -2.79
CA ARG A 95 7.52 4.04 -2.23
C ARG A 95 8.71 3.31 -1.64
N ILE A 96 9.90 3.62 -2.14
CA ILE A 96 11.16 3.03 -1.72
C ILE A 96 11.99 4.12 -1.06
N TYR A 97 12.27 3.94 0.23
CA TYR A 97 13.13 4.81 1.00
C TYR A 97 14.55 4.22 1.02
N PRO A 98 15.56 4.93 0.46
CA PRO A 98 16.94 4.50 0.57
C PRO A 98 17.43 4.59 2.02
N PRO A 99 18.55 3.90 2.36
CA PRO A 99 19.17 4.05 3.66
C PRO A 99 19.58 5.51 3.92
N PRO A 100 19.67 5.92 5.20
CA PRO A 100 20.01 7.30 5.55
C PRO A 100 21.39 7.68 4.99
N GLY A 101 21.42 8.77 4.20
CA GLY A 101 22.62 9.29 3.55
C GLY A 101 22.78 8.95 2.06
N ASP A 102 21.86 8.18 1.47
CA ASP A 102 22.01 7.67 0.09
C ASP A 102 21.13 8.32 -0.98
N GLY A 103 20.35 9.35 -0.62
CA GLY A 103 19.61 10.18 -1.57
C GLY A 103 18.10 10.24 -1.32
N THR A 104 17.35 10.56 -2.37
CA THR A 104 15.91 10.86 -2.33
C THR A 104 15.07 9.59 -2.46
N SER A 105 13.95 9.51 -1.75
CA SER A 105 12.98 8.42 -1.87
C SER A 105 12.43 8.31 -3.29
N LEU A 106 12.30 7.08 -3.80
CA LEU A 106 11.70 6.80 -5.10
C LEU A 106 10.23 6.45 -4.93
N GLN A 107 9.35 7.12 -5.68
CA GLN A 107 7.92 6.80 -5.73
C GLN A 107 7.51 6.46 -7.16
N MET A 108 6.81 5.34 -7.32
CA MET A 108 6.25 4.91 -8.58
C MET A 108 4.76 4.59 -8.41
N THR A 109 3.93 5.10 -9.31
CA THR A 109 2.48 4.85 -9.33
C THR A 109 2.14 3.92 -10.46
N PHE A 110 1.41 2.85 -10.15
CA PHE A 110 0.88 1.91 -11.12
C PHE A 110 -0.63 2.07 -11.17
N LYS A 111 -1.15 2.44 -12.35
CA LYS A 111 -2.59 2.47 -12.64
C LYS A 111 -2.90 1.35 -13.61
N MET A 112 -3.98 0.61 -13.38
CA MET A 112 -4.57 -0.18 -14.45
C MET A 112 -5.13 0.76 -15.53
N PRO A 113 -4.96 0.44 -16.82
CA PRO A 113 -5.74 1.11 -17.85
C PRO A 113 -7.21 0.79 -17.56
N MET A 114 -8.02 1.83 -17.37
CA MET A 114 -9.47 1.67 -17.32
C MET A 114 -9.87 0.95 -18.61
N MET A 115 -10.45 -0.25 -18.51
CA MET A 115 -11.14 -0.84 -19.65
C MET A 115 -12.31 0.09 -19.92
N SER A 116 -12.23 0.82 -21.03
CA SER A 116 -13.36 1.57 -21.57
C SER A 116 -14.49 0.57 -21.80
N GLU A 117 -15.60 0.72 -21.08
CA GLU A 117 -16.89 0.12 -21.46
C GLU A 117 -17.37 0.66 -22.81
#